data_AF-X6N151-F1
#
_entry.id   AF-X6N151-F1
#
_cell.length_a   1.000
_cell.length_b   1.000
_cell.length_c   1.000
_cell.angle_alpha   90.00
_cell.angle_beta   90.00
_cell.angle_gamma   90.00
#
_symmetry.space_group_name_H-M   'P 1'
#
loop_
_entity.id
_entity.type
_entity.pdbx_description
1 polymer ?
#
loop_
_entity_poly.entity_id
_entity_poly.type
_entity_poly.pdbx_seq_one_letter_code
_entity_poly.pdbx_strand_id
1 'polypeptide(L)'
;MVYFFFIFLKHIRYDLSKLYYLLKKKKKRNAYLFDTLTSEELLHRSYQCLGLKDLENMRTMNLKLELFNTDNQIVQTDGDVLKAFEKRQLKFKAIWKNEGKKKLVKNALVVMIAISEYNETTPWPNLKNVKNCLKKEMKFTFVYNKSPKMNKEDVEEFLDGLAFNYKLRKNTNQYDGFIVILCGHGDDGNVLVTSEGSSVSIDKIRSSFNCHEMESLQDCPKIFIIDACRGRNKPISYPVVFRGFETSTKAFQMHGHNDDGFLTIWSTTKGHVVSDSSLLSEHMKGVITEFHKKNYTFNQMLHQIRDRIRKSKSGEWYCVESQDTTNYDIIFAANSST
;
A
#
# COMPACT_ATOMS: atom_id res chain seq x y z
N MET A 1 3.60 17.39 -1.59
CA MET A 1 2.73 18.53 -1.98
C MET A 1 3.60 19.53 -2.73
N VAL A 2 3.34 19.75 -4.01
CA VAL A 2 4.11 20.70 -4.83
C VAL A 2 3.34 22.02 -4.85
N TYR A 3 3.97 23.10 -4.39
CA TYR A 3 3.38 24.43 -4.46
C TYR A 3 3.80 25.09 -5.77
N PHE A 4 2.83 25.37 -6.64
CA PHE A 4 3.04 26.25 -7.78
C PHE A 4 2.72 27.67 -7.34
N PHE A 5 3.73 28.54 -7.37
CA PHE A 5 3.53 29.97 -7.14
C PHE A 5 3.32 30.67 -8.47
N PHE A 6 2.08 31.05 -8.74
CA PHE A 6 1.79 32.07 -9.73
C PHE A 6 1.90 33.43 -9.02
N ILE A 7 2.90 34.23 -9.39
CA ILE A 7 3.08 35.58 -8.85
C ILE A 7 2.50 36.56 -9.85
N PHE A 8 1.50 37.32 -9.41
CA PHE A 8 0.87 38.37 -10.19
C PHE A 8 1.37 39.72 -9.69
N LEU A 9 2.07 40.45 -10.55
CA LEU A 9 2.58 41.78 -10.23
C LEU A 9 1.44 42.80 -10.40
N LYS A 10 0.95 43.33 -9.28
CA LYS A 10 0.06 44.49 -9.23
C LYS A 10 0.88 45.77 -9.41
N HIS A 11 1.39 45.99 -10.61
CA HIS A 11 1.84 47.33 -11.00
C HIS A 11 1.51 47.55 -12.47
N ILE A 12 0.40 48.23 -12.71
CA ILE A 12 0.26 49.40 -13.59
C ILE A 12 -1.19 49.89 -13.42
N ARG A 13 -1.35 51.20 -13.24
CA ARG A 13 -2.64 51.88 -13.19
C ARG A 13 -3.20 51.94 -14.62
N TYR A 14 -4.51 51.70 -14.70
CA TYR A 14 -5.43 51.83 -15.84
C TYR A 14 -5.44 50.69 -16.88
N ASP A 15 -6.67 50.31 -17.18
CA ASP A 15 -7.17 49.27 -18.09
C ASP A 15 -7.20 47.82 -17.54
N LEU A 16 -8.40 47.37 -17.16
CA LEU A 16 -8.71 46.03 -16.63
C LEU A 16 -8.66 44.92 -17.70
N SER A 17 -8.30 45.24 -18.95
CA SER A 17 -8.35 44.29 -20.07
C SER A 17 -7.14 43.34 -20.19
N LYS A 18 -6.03 43.56 -19.46
CA LYS A 18 -4.80 42.75 -19.64
C LYS A 18 -4.05 42.49 -18.33
N LEU A 19 -4.28 41.33 -17.69
CA LEU A 19 -3.43 40.81 -16.61
C LEU A 19 -2.39 39.83 -17.17
N TYR A 20 -1.12 39.94 -16.75
CA TYR A 20 -0.06 39.01 -17.14
C TYR A 20 0.26 38.02 -16.01
N TYR A 21 0.45 36.74 -16.32
CA TYR A 21 0.99 35.73 -15.38
C TYR A 21 2.47 35.42 -15.65
N LEU A 22 3.23 35.17 -14.58
CA LEU A 22 4.65 34.78 -14.63
C LEU A 22 4.83 33.33 -14.14
N LEU A 23 5.12 32.42 -15.07
CA LEU A 23 5.61 31.07 -14.75
C LEU A 23 7.11 31.14 -14.49
N LYS A 24 7.54 30.97 -13.24
CA LYS A 24 8.97 30.96 -12.88
C LYS A 24 9.58 29.58 -13.20
N LYS A 25 9.80 29.27 -14.48
CA LYS A 25 10.73 28.20 -14.89
C LYS A 25 12.13 28.80 -14.96
N LYS A 26 13.13 28.17 -14.34
CA LYS A 26 14.53 28.63 -14.24
C LYS A 26 14.95 29.45 -15.48
N LYS A 27 15.07 30.78 -15.30
CA LYS A 27 15.60 31.80 -16.23
C LYS A 27 14.78 32.29 -17.45
N LYS A 28 13.53 31.86 -17.70
CA LYS A 28 12.70 32.50 -18.76
C LYS A 28 11.38 33.03 -18.22
N ARG A 29 11.12 34.32 -18.46
CA ARG A 29 9.85 35.00 -18.15
C ARG A 29 9.02 35.04 -19.43
N ASN A 30 7.91 34.32 -19.46
CA ASN A 30 6.90 34.46 -20.50
C ASN A 30 5.70 35.17 -19.88
N ALA A 31 5.19 36.19 -20.58
CA ALA A 31 3.99 36.93 -20.21
C ALA A 31 2.91 36.58 -21.24
N TYR A 32 1.71 36.24 -20.77
CA TYR A 32 0.59 35.81 -21.62
C TYR A 32 -0.64 36.70 -21.37
N LEU A 33 -1.50 36.84 -22.39
CA LEU A 33 -2.73 37.62 -22.34
C LEU A 33 -3.84 36.87 -21.58
N PHE A 34 -4.67 37.62 -20.86
CA PHE A 34 -5.58 37.13 -19.81
C PHE A 34 -6.94 36.65 -20.30
N ASP A 35 -7.37 37.13 -21.47
CA ASP A 35 -8.66 36.90 -22.10
C ASP A 35 -8.90 35.44 -22.51
N THR A 36 -7.89 34.58 -22.36
CA THR A 36 -7.94 33.16 -22.78
C THR A 36 -7.61 32.17 -21.66
N LEU A 37 -7.44 32.60 -20.40
CA LEU A 37 -7.08 31.68 -19.32
C LEU A 37 -8.30 30.88 -18.82
N THR A 38 -8.52 29.72 -19.44
CA THR A 38 -9.52 28.73 -19.03
C THR A 38 -8.98 27.81 -17.93
N SER A 39 -9.89 27.10 -17.27
CA SER A 39 -9.57 26.01 -16.33
C SER A 39 -8.75 24.91 -17.00
N GLU A 40 -9.03 24.59 -18.27
CA GLU A 40 -8.28 23.65 -19.08
C GLU A 40 -6.84 24.13 -19.34
N GLU A 41 -6.66 25.39 -19.73
CA GLU A 41 -5.33 25.95 -19.97
C GLU A 41 -4.52 25.98 -18.65
N LEU A 42 -5.16 26.34 -17.54
CA LEU A 42 -4.52 26.32 -16.23
C LEU A 42 -4.05 24.90 -15.84
N LEU A 43 -4.87 23.88 -16.13
CA LEU A 43 -4.52 22.48 -15.91
C LEU A 43 -3.39 22.03 -16.83
N HIS A 44 -3.50 22.33 -18.13
CA HIS A 44 -2.49 22.01 -19.14
C HIS A 44 -1.12 22.58 -18.76
N ARG A 45 -1.06 23.84 -18.33
CA ARG A 45 0.17 24.50 -17.86
C ARG A 45 0.73 23.85 -16.60
N SER A 46 -0.14 23.40 -15.71
CA SER A 46 0.27 22.69 -14.50
C SER A 46 0.93 21.35 -14.86
N TYR A 47 0.43 20.63 -15.86
CA TYR A 47 1.09 19.43 -16.42
C TYR A 47 2.44 19.75 -17.07
N GLN A 48 2.58 20.86 -17.80
CA GLN A 48 3.85 21.27 -18.42
C GLN A 48 4.98 21.59 -17.41
N CYS A 49 4.63 21.77 -16.15
CA CYS A 49 5.58 21.99 -15.06
C CYS A 49 6.12 20.67 -14.46
N LEU A 50 5.50 19.54 -14.79
CA LEU A 50 5.88 18.23 -14.28
C LEU A 50 7.08 17.67 -15.05
N GLY A 51 8.02 17.05 -14.33
CA GLY A 51 9.08 16.26 -14.95
C GLY A 51 8.58 14.88 -15.40
N LEU A 52 9.35 14.19 -16.24
CA LEU A 52 9.04 12.81 -16.65
C LEU A 52 8.79 11.89 -15.44
N LYS A 53 9.60 12.02 -14.39
CA LYS A 53 9.45 11.24 -13.15
C LYS A 53 8.12 11.53 -12.43
N ASP A 54 7.64 12.77 -12.46
CA ASP A 54 6.35 13.12 -11.85
C ASP A 54 5.20 12.52 -12.65
N LEU A 55 5.28 12.53 -13.99
CA LEU A 55 4.30 11.91 -14.87
C LEU A 55 4.29 10.37 -14.71
N GLU A 56 5.46 9.74 -14.59
CA GLU A 56 5.57 8.32 -14.27
C GLU A 56 4.94 7.99 -12.91
N ASN A 57 5.18 8.82 -11.90
CA ASN A 57 4.54 8.68 -10.59
C ASN A 57 3.01 8.83 -10.70
N MET A 58 2.52 9.80 -11.46
CA MET A 58 1.08 9.99 -11.66
C MET A 58 0.45 8.76 -12.33
N ARG A 59 1.10 8.20 -13.35
CA ARG A 59 0.63 6.99 -14.03
C ARG A 59 0.65 5.77 -13.12
N THR A 60 1.75 5.57 -12.40
CA THR A 60 1.94 4.39 -11.53
C THR A 60 1.07 4.42 -10.29
N MET A 61 0.79 5.61 -9.75
CA MET A 61 -0.04 5.80 -8.55
C MET A 61 -1.49 6.20 -8.87
N ASN A 62 -1.92 6.14 -10.14
CA ASN A 62 -3.25 6.54 -10.61
C ASN A 62 -3.71 7.92 -10.09
N LEU A 63 -2.80 8.90 -10.11
CA LEU A 63 -3.04 10.25 -9.61
C LEU A 63 -3.56 11.15 -10.72
N LYS A 64 -4.61 11.90 -10.40
CA LYS A 64 -5.10 13.04 -11.17
C LYS A 64 -4.65 14.35 -10.54
N LEU A 65 -4.32 15.32 -11.39
CA LEU A 65 -4.05 16.68 -10.97
C LEU A 65 -5.38 17.42 -10.78
N GLU A 66 -5.64 17.90 -9.57
CA GLU A 66 -6.75 18.81 -9.26
C GLU A 66 -6.19 20.20 -8.91
N LEU A 67 -6.90 21.25 -9.33
CA LEU A 67 -6.56 22.64 -9.05
C LEU A 67 -7.44 23.19 -7.93
N PHE A 68 -6.86 23.97 -7.04
CA PHE A 68 -7.53 24.61 -5.92
C PHE A 68 -7.21 26.10 -5.87
N ASN A 69 -8.16 26.95 -5.49
CA ASN A 69 -7.91 28.35 -5.21
C ASN A 69 -7.29 28.54 -3.79
N THR A 70 -7.07 29.78 -3.35
CA THR A 70 -6.51 30.06 -2.03
C THR A 70 -7.41 29.68 -0.87
N ASP A 71 -8.72 29.57 -1.11
CA ASP A 71 -9.73 29.15 -0.14
C ASP A 71 -9.83 27.61 -0.06
N ASN A 72 -8.95 26.86 -0.74
CA ASN A 72 -9.01 25.40 -0.91
C ASN A 72 -10.32 24.91 -1.57
N GLN A 73 -10.96 25.75 -2.39
CA GLN A 73 -12.06 25.32 -3.24
C GLN A 73 -11.50 24.79 -4.56
N ILE A 74 -12.08 23.70 -5.07
CA ILE A 74 -11.67 23.09 -6.33
C ILE A 74 -12.01 24.04 -7.48
N VAL A 75 -11.09 24.17 -8.44
CA VAL A 75 -11.25 24.92 -9.69
C VAL A 75 -11.50 23.91 -10.80
N GLN A 76 -12.76 23.72 -11.19
CA GLN A 76 -13.19 22.75 -12.19
C GLN A 76 -13.66 23.40 -13.48
N THR A 77 -14.13 24.65 -13.39
CA THR A 77 -14.74 25.37 -14.51
C THR A 77 -14.07 26.71 -14.71
N ASP A 78 -14.26 27.28 -15.90
CA ASP A 78 -13.80 28.65 -16.20
C ASP A 78 -14.47 29.68 -15.28
N GLY A 79 -15.70 29.41 -14.84
CA GLY A 79 -16.39 30.21 -13.84
C GLY A 79 -15.66 30.24 -12.49
N ASP A 80 -15.03 29.15 -12.08
CA ASP A 80 -14.25 29.10 -10.83
C ASP A 80 -12.95 29.90 -10.94
N VAL A 81 -12.33 29.86 -12.12
CA VAL A 81 -11.16 30.67 -12.46
C VAL A 81 -11.53 32.16 -12.39
N LEU A 82 -12.63 32.56 -13.03
CA LEU A 82 -13.16 33.93 -12.99
C LEU A 82 -13.48 34.39 -11.57
N LYS A 83 -14.17 33.58 -10.76
CA LYS A 83 -14.47 33.88 -9.35
C LYS A 83 -13.21 34.09 -8.52
N ALA A 84 -12.18 33.26 -8.71
CA ALA A 84 -10.90 33.45 -8.04
C ALA A 84 -10.27 34.80 -8.43
N PHE A 85 -10.40 35.21 -9.70
CA PHE A 85 -9.93 36.51 -10.18
C PHE A 85 -10.70 37.70 -9.61
N GLU A 86 -12.03 37.64 -9.56
CA GLU A 86 -12.88 38.68 -8.96
C GLU A 86 -12.51 38.91 -7.49
N LYS A 87 -12.23 37.82 -6.76
CA LYS A 87 -11.74 37.86 -5.38
C LYS A 87 -10.27 38.28 -5.24
N ARG A 88 -9.57 38.55 -6.35
CA ARG A 88 -8.12 38.83 -6.42
C ARG A 88 -7.27 37.70 -5.83
N GLN A 89 -7.76 36.47 -5.87
CA GLN A 89 -7.08 35.25 -5.44
C GLN A 89 -6.32 34.65 -6.61
N LEU A 90 -5.17 35.23 -6.89
CA LEU A 90 -4.37 34.89 -8.07
C LEU A 90 -3.40 33.73 -7.79
N LYS A 91 -3.71 32.86 -6.82
CA LYS A 91 -2.85 31.72 -6.48
C LYS A 91 -3.67 30.45 -6.57
N PHE A 92 -3.21 29.55 -7.42
CA PHE A 92 -3.77 28.23 -7.56
C PHE A 92 -2.78 27.20 -7.01
N LYS A 93 -3.32 26.20 -6.32
CA LYS A 93 -2.59 25.07 -5.77
C LYS A 93 -2.98 23.84 -6.58
N ALA A 94 -2.00 23.20 -7.21
CA ALA A 94 -2.20 21.91 -7.84
C ALA A 94 -1.94 20.79 -6.82
N ILE A 95 -2.90 19.89 -6.64
CA ILE A 95 -2.82 18.76 -5.73
C ILE A 95 -2.98 17.48 -6.55
N TRP A 96 -2.19 16.46 -6.21
CA TRP A 96 -2.37 15.13 -6.77
C TRP A 96 -3.40 14.38 -5.95
N LYS A 97 -4.41 13.82 -6.59
CA LYS A 97 -5.47 13.05 -5.95
C LYS A 97 -5.62 11.73 -6.67
N ASN A 98 -5.63 10.63 -5.94
CA ASN A 98 -5.96 9.34 -6.52
C ASN A 98 -7.45 9.31 -6.88
N GLU A 99 -7.77 9.03 -8.15
CA GLU A 99 -9.15 8.82 -8.63
C GLU A 99 -9.68 7.41 -8.38
N GLY A 100 -8.84 6.51 -7.88
CA GLY A 100 -9.23 5.16 -7.51
C GLY A 100 -10.32 5.15 -6.42
N LYS A 101 -11.18 4.13 -6.47
CA LYS A 101 -12.09 3.79 -5.37
C LYS A 101 -11.26 3.69 -4.09
N LYS A 102 -11.80 4.13 -2.95
CA LYS A 102 -11.14 4.05 -1.65
C LYS A 102 -12.00 3.24 -0.70
N LYS A 103 -11.39 2.28 0.00
CA LYS A 103 -12.02 1.58 1.12
C LYS A 103 -11.40 2.04 2.43
N LEU A 104 -12.23 2.61 3.28
CA LEU A 104 -11.87 3.03 4.62
C LEU A 104 -12.07 1.84 5.56
N VAL A 105 -11.01 1.41 6.23
CA VAL A 105 -10.99 0.32 7.21
C VAL A 105 -10.99 0.92 8.61
N LYS A 106 -12.05 0.67 9.39
CA LYS A 106 -12.27 1.17 10.75
C LYS A 106 -12.23 0.05 11.79
N ASN A 107 -12.66 -1.15 11.42
CA ASN A 107 -12.80 -2.31 12.28
C ASN A 107 -12.21 -3.53 11.57
N ALA A 108 -10.87 -3.62 11.56
CA ALA A 108 -10.20 -4.79 11.02
C ALA A 108 -10.09 -5.91 12.07
N LEU A 109 -10.19 -7.16 11.60
CA LEU A 109 -9.63 -8.30 12.31
C LEU A 109 -8.20 -8.52 11.83
N VAL A 110 -7.25 -8.47 12.76
CA VAL A 110 -5.84 -8.75 12.52
C VAL A 110 -5.50 -10.09 13.14
N VAL A 111 -5.02 -11.01 12.32
CA VAL A 111 -4.62 -12.37 12.70
C VAL A 111 -3.12 -12.49 12.51
N MET A 112 -2.41 -13.03 13.49
CA MET A 112 -0.98 -13.29 13.41
C MET A 112 -0.67 -14.75 13.73
N ILE A 113 0.06 -15.43 12.84
CA ILE A 113 0.68 -16.72 13.10
C ILE A 113 2.18 -16.50 13.09
N ALA A 114 2.80 -16.68 14.25
CA ALA A 114 4.20 -16.38 14.50
C ALA A 114 4.90 -17.62 15.06
N ILE A 115 5.57 -18.38 14.20
CA ILE A 115 6.30 -19.59 14.58
C ILE A 115 7.77 -19.21 14.77
N SER A 116 8.30 -19.50 15.95
CA SER A 116 9.66 -19.07 16.34
C SER A 116 10.46 -20.15 17.05
N GLU A 117 9.81 -21.21 17.51
CA GLU A 117 10.45 -22.34 18.18
C GLU A 117 10.21 -23.60 17.35
N TYR A 118 11.30 -24.27 16.99
CA TYR A 118 11.36 -25.44 16.12
C TYR A 118 11.96 -26.63 16.87
N ASN A 119 11.59 -27.83 16.47
CA ASN A 119 12.11 -29.07 17.05
C ASN A 119 13.59 -29.20 16.74
N GLU A 120 14.38 -29.66 17.71
CA GLU A 120 15.82 -29.89 17.58
C GLU A 120 16.18 -30.88 16.46
N THR A 121 15.24 -31.75 16.09
CA THR A 121 15.39 -32.72 15.00
C THR A 121 15.28 -32.10 13.61
N THR A 122 14.88 -30.84 13.51
CA THR A 122 14.68 -30.13 12.23
C THR A 122 15.90 -29.28 11.89
N PRO A 123 16.16 -29.00 10.60
CA PRO A 123 17.26 -28.11 10.19
C PRO A 123 16.96 -26.61 10.47
N TRP A 124 15.80 -26.29 11.03
CA TRP A 124 15.32 -24.92 11.18
C TRP A 124 15.68 -24.35 12.55
N PRO A 125 16.51 -23.31 12.63
CA PRO A 125 16.87 -22.71 13.91
C PRO A 125 15.72 -21.89 14.49
N ASN A 126 15.67 -21.78 15.82
CA ASN A 126 14.73 -20.88 16.49
C ASN A 126 14.98 -19.42 16.09
N LEU A 127 13.89 -18.68 15.90
CA LEU A 127 13.88 -17.27 15.50
C LEU A 127 13.69 -16.39 16.74
N LYS A 128 14.60 -15.44 16.97
CA LYS A 128 14.56 -14.64 18.21
C LYS A 128 13.64 -13.44 18.11
N ASN A 129 13.44 -12.91 16.89
CA ASN A 129 12.84 -11.58 16.71
C ASN A 129 11.36 -11.58 16.30
N VAL A 130 10.75 -12.76 16.16
CA VAL A 130 9.35 -12.93 15.69
C VAL A 130 8.32 -12.38 16.69
N LYS A 131 8.59 -12.42 18.00
CA LYS A 131 7.63 -12.03 19.07
C LYS A 131 7.32 -10.53 19.11
N ASN A 132 8.14 -9.68 18.46
CA ASN A 132 8.01 -8.22 18.48
C ASN A 132 7.22 -7.65 17.29
N CYS A 133 6.79 -8.48 16.35
CA CYS A 133 6.14 -8.02 15.14
C CYS A 133 4.72 -7.48 15.41
N LEU A 134 4.52 -6.18 15.14
CA LEU A 134 3.21 -5.49 15.02
C LEU A 134 2.27 -5.47 16.23
N LYS A 135 2.75 -5.72 17.46
CA LYS A 135 1.90 -5.53 18.64
C LYS A 135 1.66 -4.03 18.94
N LYS A 136 0.38 -3.72 19.23
CA LYS A 136 -0.08 -2.76 20.25
C LYS A 136 -0.40 -1.29 19.89
N GLU A 137 -0.59 -0.90 18.62
CA GLU A 137 -0.89 0.51 18.32
C GLU A 137 -2.16 0.79 17.49
N MET A 138 -2.73 -0.21 16.81
CA MET A 138 -4.02 -0.06 16.11
C MET A 138 -5.15 -0.61 16.98
N LYS A 139 -6.29 0.09 17.07
CA LYS A 139 -7.50 -0.32 17.82
C LYS A 139 -8.27 -1.45 17.11
N PHE A 140 -7.57 -2.33 16.41
CA PHE A 140 -8.16 -3.46 15.71
C PHE A 140 -8.22 -4.68 16.61
N THR A 141 -9.17 -5.57 16.34
CA THR A 141 -9.23 -6.86 17.03
C THR A 141 -8.02 -7.66 16.61
N PHE A 142 -7.15 -8.00 17.56
CA PHE A 142 -5.88 -8.68 17.28
C PHE A 142 -5.89 -10.08 17.88
N VAL A 143 -5.63 -11.08 17.04
CA VAL A 143 -5.63 -12.51 17.39
C VAL A 143 -4.29 -13.10 17.00
N TYR A 144 -3.71 -13.91 17.87
CA TYR A 144 -2.43 -14.53 17.60
C TYR A 144 -2.30 -15.89 18.27
N ASN A 145 -1.43 -16.74 17.73
CA ASN A 145 -1.08 -18.01 18.33
C ASN A 145 -0.45 -17.82 19.71
N LYS A 146 -0.96 -18.54 20.72
CA LYS A 146 -0.47 -18.43 22.11
C LYS A 146 0.93 -19.03 22.29
N SER A 147 1.18 -20.15 21.60
CA SER A 147 2.45 -20.86 21.65
C SER A 147 3.35 -20.42 20.50
N PRO A 148 4.64 -20.12 20.74
CA PRO A 148 5.64 -19.85 19.70
C PRO A 148 5.98 -21.09 18.84
N LYS A 149 5.54 -22.26 19.31
CA LYS A 149 5.64 -23.55 18.67
C LYS A 149 4.25 -23.97 18.19
N MET A 150 4.10 -24.22 16.90
CA MET A 150 2.90 -24.78 16.27
C MET A 150 3.31 -25.86 15.28
N ASN A 151 2.69 -27.03 15.37
CA ASN A 151 2.75 -28.03 14.31
C ASN A 151 1.74 -27.74 13.20
N LYS A 152 1.73 -28.56 12.13
CA LYS A 152 0.78 -28.40 11.03
C LYS A 152 -0.67 -28.45 11.50
N GLU A 153 -1.01 -29.42 12.35
CA GLU A 153 -2.35 -29.59 12.90
C GLU A 153 -2.77 -28.36 13.74
N ASP A 154 -1.86 -27.82 14.57
CA ASP A 154 -2.08 -26.63 15.37
C ASP A 154 -2.40 -25.41 14.48
N VAL A 155 -1.72 -25.28 13.33
CA VAL A 155 -1.96 -24.19 12.37
C VAL A 155 -3.34 -24.34 11.73
N GLU A 156 -3.70 -25.55 11.31
CA GLU A 156 -5.01 -25.84 10.72
C GLU A 156 -6.15 -25.61 11.75
N GLU A 157 -6.01 -26.12 12.98
CA GLU A 157 -6.96 -25.90 14.07
C GLU A 157 -7.10 -24.42 14.42
N PHE A 158 -5.99 -23.67 14.45
CA PHE A 158 -6.02 -22.24 14.69
C PHE A 158 -6.82 -21.50 13.60
N LEU A 159 -6.60 -21.82 12.33
CA LEU A 159 -7.31 -21.22 11.20
C LEU A 159 -8.81 -21.56 11.20
N ASP A 160 -9.17 -22.81 11.47
CA ASP A 160 -10.56 -23.24 11.59
C ASP A 160 -11.27 -22.56 12.77
N GLY A 161 -10.56 -22.50 13.91
CA GLY A 161 -11.00 -21.80 15.10
C GLY A 161 -11.24 -20.31 14.86
N LEU A 162 -10.45 -19.64 14.01
CA LEU A 162 -10.67 -18.23 13.67
C LEU A 162 -12.02 -18.00 12.99
N ALA A 163 -12.32 -18.80 11.96
CA ALA A 163 -13.54 -18.65 11.18
C ALA A 163 -14.79 -18.80 12.07
N PHE A 164 -14.74 -19.75 13.02
CA PHE A 164 -15.82 -19.99 13.98
C PHE A 164 -15.88 -18.91 15.08
N ASN A 165 -14.80 -18.71 15.83
CA ASN A 165 -14.78 -17.84 17.02
C ASN A 165 -15.04 -16.37 16.69
N TYR A 166 -14.56 -15.91 15.54
CA TYR A 166 -14.76 -14.54 15.08
C TYR A 166 -15.93 -14.40 14.10
N LYS A 167 -16.70 -15.48 13.91
CA LYS A 167 -17.94 -15.54 13.14
C LYS A 167 -17.75 -15.02 11.71
N LEU A 168 -16.63 -15.37 11.08
CA LEU A 168 -16.19 -14.82 9.79
C LEU A 168 -17.04 -15.26 8.61
N ARG A 169 -17.78 -16.37 8.71
CA ARG A 169 -18.69 -16.80 7.63
C ARG A 169 -19.93 -15.91 7.49
N LYS A 170 -20.37 -15.30 8.60
CA LYS A 170 -21.52 -14.37 8.62
C LYS A 170 -21.10 -12.92 8.88
N ASN A 171 -19.81 -12.70 9.16
CA ASN A 171 -19.22 -11.45 9.59
C ASN A 171 -20.08 -10.64 10.60
N THR A 172 -20.68 -11.32 11.58
CA THR A 172 -21.60 -10.65 12.54
C THR A 172 -20.92 -9.61 13.43
N ASN A 173 -19.59 -9.65 13.52
CA ASN A 173 -18.77 -8.65 14.20
C ASN A 173 -18.50 -7.41 13.33
N GLN A 174 -19.04 -7.38 12.10
CA GLN A 174 -18.97 -6.26 11.15
C GLN A 174 -17.53 -5.80 10.90
N TYR A 175 -16.64 -6.74 10.65
CA TYR A 175 -15.30 -6.41 10.21
C TYR A 175 -15.36 -5.78 8.82
N ASP A 176 -14.67 -4.67 8.63
CA ASP A 176 -14.54 -3.97 7.34
C ASP A 176 -13.14 -4.11 6.73
N GLY A 177 -12.31 -4.97 7.33
CA GLY A 177 -10.99 -5.37 6.84
C GLY A 177 -10.53 -6.66 7.51
N PHE A 178 -9.73 -7.44 6.79
CA PHE A 178 -9.13 -8.67 7.30
C PHE A 178 -7.64 -8.67 6.99
N ILE A 179 -6.80 -8.77 8.03
CA ILE A 179 -5.34 -8.68 7.91
C ILE A 179 -4.75 -9.96 8.49
N VAL A 180 -3.94 -10.68 7.71
CA VAL A 180 -3.22 -11.87 8.15
C VAL A 180 -1.73 -11.61 8.10
N ILE A 181 -1.04 -11.85 9.20
CA ILE A 181 0.41 -11.71 9.35
C ILE A 181 0.98 -13.10 9.58
N LEU A 182 1.86 -13.54 8.70
CA LEU A 182 2.56 -14.83 8.81
C LEU A 182 4.04 -14.56 9.02
N CYS A 183 4.58 -15.01 10.15
CA CYS A 183 5.98 -14.86 10.51
C CYS A 183 6.60 -16.22 10.85
N GLY A 184 7.73 -16.55 10.23
CA GLY A 184 8.44 -17.79 10.49
C GLY A 184 9.40 -18.14 9.36
N HIS A 185 9.89 -19.37 9.35
CA HIS A 185 10.62 -19.89 8.19
C HIS A 185 9.69 -20.15 7.00
N GLY A 186 10.28 -20.09 5.81
CA GLY A 186 9.63 -20.40 4.54
C GLY A 186 10.65 -20.97 3.55
N ASP A 187 10.17 -21.46 2.41
CA ASP A 187 11.00 -22.02 1.35
C ASP A 187 10.56 -21.52 -0.05
N ASP A 188 11.10 -22.13 -1.11
CA ASP A 188 10.82 -21.78 -2.51
C ASP A 188 9.35 -22.01 -2.93
N GLY A 189 8.56 -22.72 -2.11
CA GLY A 189 7.18 -23.15 -2.37
C GLY A 189 6.09 -22.23 -1.83
N ASN A 190 6.40 -20.99 -1.41
CA ASN A 190 5.44 -20.08 -0.75
C ASN A 190 4.74 -20.75 0.45
N VAL A 191 5.54 -21.33 1.36
CA VAL A 191 5.03 -22.03 2.54
C VAL A 191 5.46 -21.35 3.83
N LEU A 192 4.68 -21.60 4.88
CA LEU A 192 5.09 -21.36 6.27
C LEU A 192 5.56 -22.70 6.86
N VAL A 193 6.79 -22.75 7.33
CA VAL A 193 7.38 -23.95 7.96
C VAL A 193 6.92 -24.03 9.41
N THR A 194 6.38 -25.19 9.79
CA THR A 194 5.91 -25.51 11.15
C THR A 194 7.04 -26.04 12.03
N SER A 195 6.78 -26.17 13.32
CA SER A 195 7.82 -26.43 14.33
C SER A 195 8.49 -27.80 14.17
N GLU A 196 7.77 -28.79 13.65
CA GLU A 196 8.23 -30.13 13.32
C GLU A 196 8.89 -30.22 11.94
N GLY A 197 8.99 -29.11 11.22
CA GLY A 197 9.64 -29.02 9.91
C GLY A 197 8.72 -29.37 8.74
N SER A 198 7.43 -29.61 8.98
CA SER A 198 6.43 -29.65 7.91
C SER A 198 6.18 -28.25 7.35
N SER A 199 5.37 -28.16 6.29
CA SER A 199 5.05 -26.91 5.62
C SER A 199 3.54 -26.76 5.41
N VAL A 200 3.03 -25.55 5.62
CA VAL A 200 1.66 -25.14 5.28
C VAL A 200 1.71 -24.18 4.10
N SER A 201 0.97 -24.47 3.04
CA SER A 201 0.90 -23.59 1.87
C SER A 201 0.24 -22.26 2.22
N ILE A 202 0.92 -21.15 1.95
CA ILE A 202 0.36 -19.81 2.15
C ILE A 202 -0.79 -19.57 1.18
N ASP A 203 -0.70 -20.10 -0.04
CA ASP A 203 -1.78 -20.04 -1.03
C ASP A 203 -3.03 -20.77 -0.53
N LYS A 204 -2.88 -21.92 0.14
CA LYS A 204 -3.99 -22.62 0.81
C LYS A 204 -4.61 -21.72 1.88
N ILE A 205 -3.81 -21.13 2.77
CA ILE A 205 -4.31 -20.20 3.81
C ILE A 205 -5.08 -19.05 3.17
N ARG A 206 -4.51 -18.40 2.14
CA ARG A 206 -5.15 -17.29 1.41
C ARG A 206 -6.49 -17.72 0.81
N SER A 207 -6.52 -18.88 0.15
CA SER A 207 -7.72 -19.40 -0.50
C SER A 207 -8.87 -19.66 0.46
N SER A 208 -8.58 -20.04 1.72
CA SER A 208 -9.60 -20.23 2.76
C SER A 208 -10.36 -18.95 3.13
N PHE A 209 -9.86 -17.78 2.72
CA PHE A 209 -10.49 -16.47 2.95
C PHE A 209 -10.87 -15.75 1.65
N ASN A 210 -10.90 -16.46 0.52
CA ASN A 210 -11.35 -15.86 -0.74
C ASN A 210 -12.86 -15.55 -0.72
N CYS A 211 -13.35 -14.85 -1.74
CA CYS A 211 -14.76 -14.43 -1.82
C CYS A 211 -15.75 -15.59 -1.93
N HIS A 212 -15.31 -16.81 -2.27
CA HIS A 212 -16.17 -17.99 -2.38
C HIS A 212 -16.26 -18.73 -1.04
N GLU A 213 -15.11 -18.97 -0.40
CA GLU A 213 -15.03 -19.66 0.90
C GLU A 213 -15.53 -18.78 2.05
N MET A 214 -15.38 -17.46 1.91
CA MET A 214 -15.70 -16.46 2.94
C MET A 214 -16.47 -15.28 2.34
N GLU A 215 -17.63 -15.55 1.74
CA GLU A 215 -18.49 -14.57 1.03
C GLU A 215 -18.75 -13.29 1.84
N SER A 216 -18.97 -13.39 3.15
CA SER A 216 -19.23 -12.21 3.99
C SER A 216 -18.04 -11.24 4.15
N LEU A 217 -16.85 -11.61 3.64
CA LEU A 217 -15.66 -10.76 3.50
C LEU A 217 -15.37 -10.35 2.05
N GLN A 218 -16.23 -10.63 1.07
CA GLN A 218 -15.96 -10.35 -0.35
C GLN A 218 -15.60 -8.88 -0.58
N ASP A 219 -16.32 -7.98 0.09
CA ASP A 219 -16.16 -6.53 -0.01
C ASP A 219 -15.20 -5.95 1.02
N CYS A 220 -14.55 -6.79 1.83
CA CYS A 220 -13.52 -6.34 2.76
C CYS A 220 -12.14 -6.41 2.09
N PRO A 221 -11.27 -5.41 2.31
CA PRO A 221 -9.86 -5.55 1.99
C PRO A 221 -9.25 -6.73 2.75
N LYS A 222 -8.60 -7.64 2.02
CA LYS A 222 -7.90 -8.81 2.58
C LYS A 222 -6.40 -8.60 2.40
N ILE A 223 -5.70 -8.29 3.47
CA ILE A 223 -4.28 -7.93 3.46
C ILE A 223 -3.46 -9.08 4.06
N PHE A 224 -2.51 -9.61 3.31
CA PHE A 224 -1.57 -10.63 3.78
C PHE A 224 -0.19 -10.00 3.90
N ILE A 225 0.41 -10.07 5.08
CA ILE A 225 1.77 -9.62 5.35
C ILE A 225 2.59 -10.85 5.70
N ILE A 226 3.55 -11.19 4.86
CA ILE A 226 4.31 -12.44 4.97
C ILE A 226 5.76 -12.09 5.22
N ASP A 227 6.20 -12.36 6.43
CA ASP A 227 7.59 -12.22 6.87
C ASP A 227 8.22 -13.60 7.01
N ALA A 228 8.55 -14.18 5.84
CA ALA A 228 9.17 -15.48 5.72
C ALA A 228 10.10 -15.50 4.50
N CYS A 229 11.08 -16.40 4.51
CA CYS A 229 11.92 -16.64 3.34
C CYS A 229 11.07 -17.17 2.18
N ARG A 230 11.48 -16.87 0.93
CA ARG A 230 10.85 -17.41 -0.28
C ARG A 230 11.83 -18.19 -1.15
N GLY A 231 12.89 -18.70 -0.52
CA GLY A 231 13.94 -19.46 -1.19
C GLY A 231 15.28 -19.38 -0.47
N ARG A 232 16.33 -19.83 -1.16
CA ARG A 232 17.69 -20.00 -0.59
C ARG A 232 18.74 -19.02 -1.09
N ASN A 233 18.43 -18.21 -2.12
CA ASN A 233 19.39 -17.27 -2.67
C ASN A 233 19.63 -16.12 -1.69
N LYS A 234 20.90 -15.81 -1.45
CA LYS A 234 21.29 -14.59 -0.76
C LYS A 234 21.23 -13.41 -1.75
N PRO A 235 21.02 -12.16 -1.29
CA PRO A 235 21.03 -11.00 -2.19
C PRO A 235 22.36 -10.91 -2.95
N ILE A 236 22.30 -10.93 -4.29
CA ILE A 236 23.46 -10.69 -5.17
C ILE A 236 23.14 -9.42 -5.97
N SER A 237 23.98 -8.40 -5.87
CA SER A 237 23.68 -7.05 -6.32
C SER A 237 23.71 -6.81 -7.84
N TYR A 238 23.97 -7.82 -8.70
CA TYR A 238 24.03 -7.68 -10.18
C TYR A 238 23.98 -9.05 -10.92
N PRO A 239 23.77 -9.06 -12.25
CA PRO A 239 22.49 -9.15 -12.97
C PRO A 239 21.97 -10.60 -13.16
N VAL A 240 20.65 -10.73 -13.34
CA VAL A 240 19.96 -11.99 -13.58
C VAL A 240 19.27 -11.97 -14.95
N VAL A 241 19.44 -13.03 -15.73
CA VAL A 241 18.60 -13.35 -16.91
C VAL A 241 17.88 -14.65 -16.62
N PHE A 242 16.55 -14.66 -16.76
CA PHE A 242 15.80 -15.90 -16.97
C PHE A 242 14.69 -15.70 -18.02
N ARG A 243 14.66 -16.60 -19.01
CA ARG A 243 13.52 -16.88 -19.90
C ARG A 243 12.84 -18.15 -19.39
N GLY A 244 11.51 -18.16 -19.32
CA GLY A 244 10.74 -19.34 -18.90
C GLY A 244 10.38 -20.26 -20.08
N PHE A 245 10.40 -21.58 -19.83
CA PHE A 245 9.59 -22.58 -20.55
C PHE A 245 9.38 -23.86 -19.73
N GLU A 246 8.16 -24.43 -19.82
CA GLU A 246 7.72 -25.85 -19.80
C GLU A 246 6.32 -25.98 -19.15
N THR A 247 5.25 -26.13 -19.95
CA THR A 247 4.61 -27.35 -20.52
C THR A 247 3.83 -28.21 -19.51
N SER A 248 2.50 -28.13 -19.55
CA SER A 248 1.66 -29.22 -20.10
C SER A 248 0.18 -28.85 -20.02
N THR A 249 -0.50 -29.06 -21.14
CA THR A 249 -1.91 -28.80 -21.37
C THR A 249 -2.78 -29.93 -20.79
N LYS A 250 -3.72 -29.57 -19.93
CA LYS A 250 -5.07 -30.17 -19.92
C LYS A 250 -6.08 -29.03 -19.88
N ALA A 251 -7.08 -29.08 -20.75
CA ALA A 251 -8.19 -28.15 -20.73
C ALA A 251 -9.01 -28.39 -19.46
N PHE A 252 -8.67 -27.68 -18.39
CA PHE A 252 -9.50 -27.57 -17.21
C PHE A 252 -10.56 -26.51 -17.48
N GLN A 253 -11.79 -26.80 -17.09
CA GLN A 253 -12.87 -25.82 -16.98
C GLN A 253 -12.36 -24.70 -16.05
N MET A 254 -11.99 -23.55 -16.63
CA MET A 254 -11.41 -22.45 -15.88
C MET A 254 -12.54 -21.72 -15.15
N HIS A 255 -12.71 -22.01 -13.87
CA HIS A 255 -13.40 -21.11 -12.96
C HIS A 255 -12.61 -19.78 -12.90
N GLY A 256 -13.31 -18.66 -12.75
CA GLY A 256 -12.69 -17.34 -12.64
C GLY A 256 -11.61 -17.31 -11.54
N HIS A 257 -10.60 -16.46 -11.70
CA HIS A 257 -9.48 -16.36 -10.76
C HIS A 257 -9.99 -16.11 -9.32
N ASN A 258 -9.58 -16.95 -8.38
CA ASN A 258 -9.95 -16.86 -6.95
C ASN A 258 -9.08 -15.88 -6.15
N ASP A 259 -8.20 -15.14 -6.84
CA ASP A 259 -7.19 -14.26 -6.27
C ASP A 259 -7.59 -12.77 -6.26
N ASP A 260 -8.83 -12.44 -6.63
CA ASP A 260 -9.33 -11.06 -6.61
C ASP A 260 -9.56 -10.53 -5.18
N GLY A 261 -9.31 -9.24 -4.97
CA GLY A 261 -9.56 -8.56 -3.70
C GLY A 261 -8.53 -8.80 -2.59
N PHE A 262 -7.31 -9.23 -2.93
CA PHE A 262 -6.20 -9.42 -2.01
C PHE A 262 -5.10 -8.38 -2.21
N LEU A 263 -4.49 -7.96 -1.11
CA LEU A 263 -3.20 -7.26 -1.12
C LEU A 263 -2.19 -8.11 -0.34
N THR A 264 -1.24 -8.72 -1.03
CA THR A 264 -0.19 -9.53 -0.42
C THR A 264 1.13 -8.78 -0.41
N ILE A 265 1.79 -8.72 0.74
CA ILE A 265 3.07 -8.04 0.96
C ILE A 265 4.05 -9.07 1.49
N TRP A 266 5.14 -9.30 0.76
CA TRP A 266 6.21 -10.22 1.14
C TRP A 266 7.42 -9.42 1.63
N SER A 267 8.13 -9.91 2.65
CA SER A 267 9.39 -9.31 3.10
C SER A 267 10.53 -9.43 2.07
N THR A 268 10.44 -10.40 1.15
CA THR A 268 11.39 -10.58 0.05
C THR A 268 10.73 -11.13 -1.22
N THR A 269 11.48 -11.08 -2.32
CA THR A 269 11.09 -11.65 -3.61
C THR A 269 11.33 -13.15 -3.65
N LYS A 270 10.61 -13.85 -4.54
CA LYS A 270 10.80 -15.29 -4.75
C LYS A 270 12.27 -15.64 -4.99
N GLY A 271 12.70 -16.78 -4.42
CA GLY A 271 14.05 -17.31 -4.47
C GLY A 271 14.98 -16.80 -3.37
N HIS A 272 14.60 -15.80 -2.56
CA HIS A 272 15.53 -15.17 -1.62
C HIS A 272 15.27 -15.50 -0.14
N VAL A 273 16.34 -15.46 0.67
CA VAL A 273 16.27 -15.50 2.14
C VAL A 273 16.07 -14.11 2.72
N VAL A 274 15.55 -14.05 3.96
CA VAL A 274 15.39 -12.83 4.76
C VAL A 274 16.17 -13.00 6.07
N SER A 275 16.74 -11.91 6.59
CA SER A 275 17.41 -11.94 7.90
C SER A 275 16.40 -12.12 9.04
N ASP A 276 16.75 -12.87 10.09
CA ASP A 276 15.98 -12.93 11.36
C ASP A 276 16.05 -11.57 12.08
N SER A 277 15.27 -10.61 11.59
CA SER A 277 15.15 -9.26 12.14
C SER A 277 13.70 -8.79 12.04
N SER A 278 13.33 -7.86 12.90
CA SER A 278 12.00 -7.23 12.92
C SER A 278 11.87 -6.07 11.92
N LEU A 279 12.77 -5.94 10.95
CA LEU A 279 12.89 -4.71 10.14
C LEU A 279 11.63 -4.38 9.34
N LEU A 280 10.99 -5.38 8.71
CA LEU A 280 9.72 -5.16 8.00
C LEU A 280 8.64 -4.70 8.99
N SER A 281 8.44 -5.44 10.07
CA SER A 281 7.36 -5.19 11.02
C SER A 281 7.54 -3.86 11.77
N GLU A 282 8.77 -3.48 12.12
CA GLU A 282 9.13 -2.20 12.72
C GLU A 282 8.84 -1.03 11.79
N HIS A 283 9.25 -1.10 10.53
CA HIS A 283 8.99 -0.04 9.58
C HIS A 283 7.52 0.04 9.17
N MET A 284 6.83 -1.10 9.00
CA MET A 284 5.37 -1.12 8.79
C MET A 284 4.67 -0.43 9.95
N LYS A 285 5.01 -0.81 11.20
CA LYS A 285 4.48 -0.19 12.41
C LYS A 285 4.72 1.32 12.41
N GLY A 286 5.98 1.76 12.27
CA GLY A 286 6.34 3.17 12.34
C GLY A 286 5.67 4.01 11.25
N VAL A 287 5.58 3.49 10.03
CA VAL A 287 4.90 4.20 8.93
C VAL A 287 3.39 4.22 9.14
N ILE A 288 2.74 3.10 9.48
CA ILE A 288 1.29 3.09 9.68
C ILE A 288 0.91 4.04 10.82
N THR A 289 1.61 3.98 11.97
CA THR A 289 1.37 4.87 13.10
C THR A 289 1.55 6.35 12.72
N GLU A 290 2.57 6.69 11.92
CA GLU A 290 2.81 8.07 11.49
C GLU A 290 1.79 8.58 10.46
N PHE A 291 1.43 7.75 9.48
CA PHE A 291 0.75 8.20 8.27
C PHE A 291 -0.76 7.90 8.26
N HIS A 292 -1.28 6.99 9.10
CA HIS A 292 -2.73 6.74 9.16
C HIS A 292 -3.53 8.01 9.55
N LYS A 293 -2.98 8.86 10.42
CA LYS A 293 -3.57 10.16 10.79
C LYS A 293 -3.50 11.22 9.68
N LYS A 294 -2.67 11.00 8.66
CA LYS A 294 -2.43 11.94 7.55
C LYS A 294 -3.26 11.60 6.31
N ASN A 295 -4.23 10.68 6.42
CA ASN A 295 -5.07 10.21 5.31
C ASN A 295 -4.27 9.65 4.12
N TYR A 296 -3.11 9.04 4.40
CA TYR A 296 -2.34 8.34 3.38
C TYR A 296 -3.07 7.04 3.02
N THR A 297 -2.97 6.66 1.75
CA THR A 297 -3.40 5.33 1.32
C THR A 297 -2.35 4.30 1.73
N PHE A 298 -2.74 3.05 1.87
CA PHE A 298 -1.82 2.00 2.27
C PHE A 298 -0.75 1.77 1.21
N ASN A 299 -1.06 1.94 -0.08
CA ASN A 299 -0.07 1.94 -1.16
C ASN A 299 1.00 3.04 -0.98
N GLN A 300 0.58 4.26 -0.60
CA GLN A 300 1.54 5.33 -0.26
C GLN A 300 2.39 4.97 0.96
N MET A 301 1.79 4.35 1.98
CA MET A 301 2.54 3.85 3.14
C MET A 301 3.54 2.76 2.74
N LEU A 302 3.19 1.83 1.85
CA LEU A 302 4.10 0.79 1.36
C LEU A 302 5.32 1.37 0.67
N HIS A 303 5.17 2.45 -0.09
CA HIS A 303 6.32 3.17 -0.65
C HIS A 303 7.23 3.75 0.43
N GLN A 304 6.67 4.32 1.51
CA GLN A 304 7.46 4.81 2.64
C GLN A 304 8.15 3.67 3.40
N ILE A 305 7.48 2.53 3.58
CA ILE A 305 8.04 1.33 4.22
C ILE A 305 9.26 0.84 3.44
N ARG A 306 9.12 0.68 2.11
CA ARG A 306 10.23 0.30 1.22
C ARG A 306 11.40 1.26 1.29
N ASP A 307 11.12 2.56 1.23
CA ASP A 307 12.16 3.58 1.28
C ASP A 307 12.91 3.58 2.63
N ARG A 308 12.20 3.41 3.75
CA ARG A 308 12.80 3.31 5.08
C ARG A 308 13.64 2.04 5.23
N ILE A 309 13.11 0.88 4.85
CA ILE A 309 13.84 -0.40 4.89
C ILE A 309 15.15 -0.28 4.11
N ARG A 310 15.12 0.22 2.87
CA ARG A 310 16.32 0.39 2.03
C ARG A 310 17.39 1.31 2.64
N LYS A 311 16.99 2.24 3.50
CA LYS A 311 17.91 3.19 4.17
C LYS A 311 18.41 2.68 5.52
N SER A 312 17.80 1.63 6.07
CA SER A 312 18.17 1.05 7.35
C SER A 312 19.35 0.11 7.22
N LYS A 313 20.08 -0.08 8.32
CA LYS A 313 21.10 -1.12 8.43
C LYS A 313 20.45 -2.49 8.19
N SER A 314 21.09 -3.33 7.38
CA SER A 314 20.55 -4.64 6.95
C SER A 314 19.34 -4.56 5.99
N GLY A 315 19.01 -3.38 5.48
CA GLY A 315 17.93 -3.18 4.52
C GLY A 315 18.11 -3.95 3.21
N GLU A 316 19.36 -4.29 2.85
CA GLU A 316 19.71 -5.06 1.66
C GLU A 316 19.19 -6.52 1.68
N TRP A 317 18.84 -7.04 2.86
CA TRP A 317 18.24 -8.37 3.03
C TRP A 317 16.72 -8.38 2.82
N TYR A 318 16.12 -7.21 2.60
CA TYR A 318 14.69 -7.06 2.39
C TYR A 318 14.41 -6.48 1.00
N CYS A 319 13.58 -7.19 0.24
CA CYS A 319 13.05 -6.72 -1.03
C CYS A 319 11.53 -6.80 -0.99
N VAL A 320 10.90 -5.79 -0.38
CA VAL A 320 9.46 -5.81 -0.12
C VAL A 320 8.65 -5.81 -1.42
N GLU A 321 8.16 -6.99 -1.79
CA GLU A 321 7.28 -7.24 -2.93
C GLU A 321 5.83 -7.06 -2.48
N SER A 322 5.01 -6.40 -3.31
CA SER A 322 3.55 -6.39 -3.10
C SER A 322 2.84 -6.84 -4.36
N GLN A 323 1.81 -7.67 -4.17
CA GLN A 323 0.88 -8.10 -5.20
C GLN A 323 -0.48 -7.58 -4.79
N ASP A 324 -1.00 -6.63 -5.56
CA ASP A 324 -2.28 -5.96 -5.29
C ASP A 324 -3.27 -6.33 -6.39
N THR A 325 -4.27 -7.14 -6.05
CA THR A 325 -5.39 -7.47 -6.94
C THR A 325 -6.62 -6.64 -6.61
N THR A 326 -6.55 -5.72 -5.65
CA THR A 326 -7.68 -4.85 -5.33
C THR A 326 -7.88 -3.79 -6.42
N ASN A 327 -9.13 -3.37 -6.63
CA ASN A 327 -9.48 -2.26 -7.54
C ASN A 327 -9.71 -0.95 -6.78
N TYR A 328 -9.20 -0.84 -5.56
CA TYR A 328 -9.36 0.31 -4.67
C TYR A 328 -8.12 0.53 -3.81
N ASP A 329 -7.89 1.77 -3.40
CA ASP A 329 -6.94 2.07 -2.35
C ASP A 329 -7.52 1.78 -0.96
N ILE A 330 -6.68 1.24 -0.09
CA ILE A 330 -7.03 1.01 1.31
C ILE A 330 -6.60 2.22 2.14
N ILE A 331 -7.47 2.71 3.01
CA ILE A 331 -7.17 3.77 3.98
C ILE A 331 -7.54 3.25 5.36
N PHE A 332 -6.61 3.32 6.32
CA PHE A 332 -6.93 3.03 7.71
C PHE A 332 -7.48 4.28 8.39
N ALA A 333 -8.61 4.15 9.08
CA ALA A 333 -9.22 5.26 9.78
C ALA A 333 -8.30 5.78 10.89
N ALA A 334 -8.12 7.11 10.93
CA ALA A 334 -7.54 7.78 12.08
C ALA A 334 -8.54 7.69 13.23
N ASN A 335 -8.10 7.22 14.39
CA ASN A 335 -8.93 7.25 15.58
C ASN A 335 -9.37 8.69 15.86
N SER A 336 -10.67 8.98 15.82
CA SER A 336 -11.21 10.08 16.61
C SER A 336 -11.05 9.65 18.06
N SER A 337 -10.14 10.30 18.78
CA SER A 337 -10.14 10.27 20.24
C SER A 337 -11.47 10.84 20.70
N THR A 338 -12.45 9.95 20.91
CA THR A 338 -13.57 10.16 21.82
C THR A 338 -13.04 10.25 23.23
#